data_AF-A0A1X3CX91-F1
#
_entry.id   AF-A0A1X3CX91-F1
#
_cell.length_a   1.000
_cell.length_b   1.000
_cell.length_c   1.000
_cell.angle_alpha   90.00
_cell.angle_beta   90.00
_cell.angle_gamma   90.00
#
_symmetry.space_group_name_H-M   'P 1'
#
loop_
_entity.id
_entity.type
_entity.pdbx_description
1 polymer ?
#
loop_
_entity_poly.entity_id
_entity_poly.type
_entity_poly.pdbx_seq_one_letter_code
_entity_poly.pdbx_strand_id
1 'polypeptide(L)'
;MFDFGFSELLLIGVVALIVLGPERLPKVARAAGQWAGRIQYFVNNVKSELGRQIDASELSSVKKDVEDAAKDFKESFQSVGDSVKESSQAIRDGLDLRPAWERLPQQRTPADFGLDEAGKPLVDLHDFDADDYGSDYGLRHAPPPVSLKRRAMMQRRDMRPKYRTRPRLSVRKGQGR
;
A
#
# COMPACT_ATOMS: atom_id res chain seq x y z
N MET A 1 -11.75 -18.49 -10.61
CA MET A 1 -12.95 -17.96 -11.27
C MET A 1 -13.45 -16.82 -10.38
N PHE A 2 -13.14 -15.58 -10.76
CA PHE A 2 -13.70 -14.40 -10.11
C PHE A 2 -14.96 -14.08 -10.89
N ASP A 3 -16.01 -14.81 -10.59
CA ASP A 3 -17.33 -14.46 -11.07
C ASP A 3 -17.68 -13.10 -10.48
N PHE A 4 -18.19 -12.17 -11.29
CA PHE A 4 -18.70 -10.88 -10.85
C PHE A 4 -19.93 -11.10 -9.95
N GLY A 5 -19.68 -11.58 -8.73
CA GLY A 5 -20.67 -11.96 -7.74
C GLY A 5 -20.99 -10.82 -6.80
N PHE A 6 -21.98 -11.07 -5.94
CA PHE A 6 -22.37 -10.12 -4.90
C PHE A 6 -21.21 -9.82 -3.92
N SER A 7 -20.37 -10.81 -3.64
CA SER A 7 -19.18 -10.68 -2.78
C SER A 7 -18.17 -9.66 -3.30
N GLU A 8 -17.85 -9.71 -4.58
CA GLU A 8 -16.90 -8.83 -5.25
C GLU A 8 -17.44 -7.40 -5.28
N LEU A 9 -18.73 -7.22 -5.56
CA LEU A 9 -19.38 -5.90 -5.49
C LEU A 9 -19.32 -5.31 -4.09
N LEU A 10 -19.53 -6.12 -3.04
CA LEU A 10 -19.42 -5.67 -1.65
C LEU A 10 -17.98 -5.24 -1.34
N LEU A 11 -16.99 -6.05 -1.74
CA LEU A 11 -15.57 -5.73 -1.54
C LEU A 11 -15.18 -4.41 -2.23
N ILE A 12 -15.55 -4.23 -3.50
CA ILE A 12 -15.32 -2.98 -4.23
C ILE A 12 -16.03 -1.82 -3.55
N GLY A 13 -17.26 -2.04 -3.06
CA GLY A 13 -18.00 -1.06 -2.27
C GLY A 13 -17.24 -0.60 -1.03
N VAL A 14 -16.68 -1.54 -0.26
CA VAL A 14 -15.87 -1.23 0.94
C VAL A 14 -14.61 -0.45 0.55
N VAL A 15 -13.88 -0.88 -0.47
CA VAL A 15 -12.67 -0.17 -0.96
C VAL A 15 -13.03 1.24 -1.41
N ALA A 16 -14.12 1.40 -2.17
CA ALA A 16 -14.59 2.70 -2.62
C ALA A 16 -15.00 3.61 -1.44
N LEU A 17 -15.60 3.05 -0.38
CA LEU A 17 -15.91 3.81 0.84
C LEU A 17 -14.65 4.31 1.54
N ILE A 18 -13.55 3.54 1.53
CA ILE A 18 -12.29 3.96 2.14
C ILE A 18 -11.59 5.03 1.29
N VAL A 19 -11.49 4.81 -0.03
CA VAL A 19 -10.74 5.70 -0.93
C VAL A 19 -11.48 7.01 -1.17
N LEU A 20 -12.76 6.94 -1.49
CA LEU A 20 -13.58 8.10 -1.83
C LEU A 20 -14.25 8.71 -0.59
N GLY A 21 -14.54 7.89 0.43
CA GLY A 21 -15.24 8.29 1.64
C GLY A 21 -16.75 7.99 1.59
N PRO A 22 -17.38 7.61 2.72
CA PRO A 22 -18.80 7.26 2.79
C PRO A 22 -19.75 8.41 2.42
N GLU A 23 -19.32 9.66 2.62
CA GLU A 23 -20.13 10.84 2.27
C GLU A 23 -20.11 11.19 0.78
N ARG A 24 -19.08 10.74 0.06
CA ARG A 24 -18.81 11.16 -1.34
C ARG A 24 -19.24 10.10 -2.36
N LEU A 25 -19.09 8.82 -2.03
CA LEU A 25 -19.56 7.70 -2.87
C LEU A 25 -21.03 7.86 -3.32
N PRO A 26 -22.02 8.13 -2.44
CA PRO A 26 -23.41 8.28 -2.88
C PRO A 26 -23.61 9.48 -3.81
N LYS A 27 -22.79 10.54 -3.69
CA LYS A 27 -22.85 11.70 -4.60
C LYS A 27 -22.36 11.32 -6.00
N VAL A 28 -21.25 10.58 -6.09
CA VAL A 28 -20.70 10.09 -7.36
C VAL A 28 -21.63 9.08 -8.02
N ALA A 29 -22.16 8.12 -7.27
CA ALA A 29 -23.10 7.13 -7.79
C ALA A 29 -24.37 7.81 -8.35
N ARG A 30 -24.92 8.82 -7.65
CA ARG A 30 -26.05 9.61 -8.17
C ARG A 30 -25.69 10.38 -9.43
N ALA A 31 -24.52 11.01 -9.50
CA ALA A 31 -24.07 11.74 -10.67
C ALA A 31 -23.90 10.82 -11.89
N ALA A 32 -23.25 9.67 -11.69
CA ALA A 32 -23.10 8.64 -12.71
C ALA A 32 -24.45 8.09 -13.18
N GLY A 33 -25.37 7.80 -12.24
CA GLY A 33 -26.72 7.35 -12.56
C GLY A 33 -27.54 8.37 -13.34
N GLN A 34 -27.44 9.66 -13.00
CA GLN A 34 -28.10 10.73 -13.76
C GLN A 34 -27.54 10.82 -15.18
N TRP A 35 -26.22 10.69 -15.36
CA TRP A 35 -25.59 10.68 -16.67
C TRP A 35 -26.01 9.47 -17.50
N ALA A 36 -25.96 8.27 -16.93
CA ALA A 36 -26.39 7.05 -17.59
C ALA A 36 -27.87 7.12 -18.00
N GLY A 37 -28.74 7.64 -17.11
CA GLY A 37 -30.16 7.82 -17.41
C GLY A 37 -30.41 8.81 -18.55
N ARG A 38 -29.64 9.91 -18.62
CA ARG A 38 -29.72 10.87 -19.74
C ARG A 38 -29.31 10.23 -21.06
N ILE A 39 -28.25 9.43 -21.07
CA ILE A 39 -27.80 8.71 -22.27
C ILE A 39 -28.87 7.71 -22.73
N GLN A 40 -29.42 6.92 -21.81
CA GLN A 40 -30.47 5.96 -22.14
C GLN A 40 -31.72 6.66 -22.71
N TYR A 41 -32.11 7.79 -22.13
CA TYR A 41 -33.20 8.62 -22.66
C TYR A 41 -32.91 9.10 -24.09
N PHE A 42 -31.71 9.62 -24.34
CA PHE A 42 -31.31 10.07 -25.67
C PHE A 42 -31.33 8.93 -26.71
N VAL A 43 -30.78 7.76 -26.35
CA VAL A 43 -30.81 6.56 -27.20
C VAL A 43 -32.24 6.14 -27.53
N ASN A 44 -33.15 6.18 -26.55
CA ASN A 44 -34.56 5.86 -26.76
C ASN A 44 -35.24 6.85 -27.71
N ASN A 45 -34.98 8.15 -27.58
CA ASN A 45 -35.51 9.17 -28.49
C ASN A 45 -34.99 9.00 -29.91
N VAL A 46 -33.67 8.81 -30.07
CA VAL A 46 -33.05 8.58 -31.38
C VAL A 46 -33.60 7.31 -32.03
N LYS A 47 -33.73 6.21 -31.28
CA LYS A 47 -34.35 4.97 -31.78
C LYS A 47 -35.80 5.20 -32.24
N SER A 48 -36.58 6.00 -31.52
CA SER A 48 -37.97 6.32 -31.89
C SER A 48 -38.07 7.19 -33.14
N GLU A 49 -37.10 8.09 -33.38
CA GLU A 49 -37.05 8.95 -34.56
C GLU A 49 -36.59 8.17 -35.80
N LEU A 50 -35.51 7.39 -35.66
CA LEU A 50 -34.92 6.62 -36.77
C LEU A 50 -35.79 5.41 -37.18
N GLY A 51 -36.54 4.83 -36.24
CA GLY A 51 -37.39 3.65 -36.49
C GLY A 51 -38.58 3.88 -37.43
N ARG A 52 -38.83 5.12 -37.87
CA ARG A 52 -39.94 5.48 -38.76
C ARG A 52 -39.55 5.78 -40.20
N GLN A 53 -38.28 6.07 -40.51
CA GLN A 53 -37.89 6.64 -41.83
C GLN A 53 -36.56 6.12 -42.43
N ILE A 54 -35.81 5.24 -41.76
CA ILE A 54 -34.48 4.81 -42.24
C ILE A 54 -34.49 3.42 -42.89
N ASP A 55 -33.79 3.31 -44.02
CA ASP A 55 -33.53 2.08 -44.77
C ASP A 55 -32.64 1.11 -43.97
N ALA A 56 -32.84 -0.20 -44.15
CA ALA A 56 -32.12 -1.22 -43.38
C ALA A 56 -30.59 -1.17 -43.55
N SER A 57 -30.09 -0.58 -44.64
CA SER A 57 -28.67 -0.44 -44.95
C SER A 57 -27.97 0.57 -44.03
N GLU A 58 -28.54 1.75 -43.77
CA GLU A 58 -27.96 2.76 -42.87
C GLU A 58 -28.02 2.33 -41.39
N LEU A 59 -29.04 1.56 -41.01
CA LEU A 59 -29.11 1.00 -39.66
C LEU A 59 -27.97 -0.01 -39.41
N SER A 60 -27.57 -0.74 -40.46
CA SER A 60 -26.50 -1.74 -40.38
C SER A 60 -25.11 -1.11 -40.17
N SER A 61 -24.82 0.02 -40.81
CA SER A 61 -23.56 0.75 -40.63
C SER A 61 -23.47 1.34 -39.23
N VAL A 62 -24.52 2.03 -38.75
CA VAL A 62 -24.54 2.58 -37.39
C VAL A 62 -24.41 1.49 -36.33
N LYS A 63 -25.08 0.35 -36.52
CA LYS A 63 -24.95 -0.79 -35.60
C LYS A 63 -23.52 -1.33 -35.58
N LYS A 64 -22.87 -1.41 -36.74
CA LYS A 64 -21.47 -1.86 -36.86
C LYS A 64 -20.52 -0.89 -36.16
N ASP A 65 -20.68 0.41 -36.36
CA ASP A 65 -19.87 1.44 -35.70
C ASP A 65 -20.02 1.40 -34.18
N VAL A 66 -21.25 1.20 -33.68
CA VAL A 66 -21.50 1.03 -32.24
C VAL A 66 -20.89 -0.26 -31.70
N GLU A 67 -20.97 -1.36 -32.46
CA GLU A 67 -20.39 -2.63 -32.07
C GLU A 67 -18.85 -2.57 -32.02
N ASP A 68 -18.23 -1.90 -32.99
CA ASP A 68 -16.79 -1.72 -33.06
C ASP A 68 -16.32 -0.80 -31.91
N ALA A 69 -17.01 0.32 -31.65
CA ALA A 69 -16.74 1.15 -30.48
C ALA A 69 -16.92 0.41 -29.15
N ALA A 70 -17.91 -0.49 -29.06
CA ALA A 70 -18.12 -1.33 -27.88
C ALA A 70 -17.00 -2.37 -27.70
N LYS A 71 -16.45 -2.92 -28.78
CA LYS A 71 -15.30 -3.83 -28.74
C LYS A 71 -14.05 -3.10 -28.25
N ASP A 72 -13.76 -1.92 -28.79
CA ASP A 72 -12.61 -1.11 -28.39
C ASP A 72 -12.67 -0.73 -26.90
N PHE A 73 -13.86 -0.37 -26.43
CA PHE A 73 -14.10 -0.12 -25.01
C PHE A 73 -13.88 -1.37 -24.16
N LYS A 74 -14.38 -2.53 -24.60
CA LYS A 74 -14.19 -3.79 -23.89
C LYS A 74 -12.70 -4.17 -23.82
N GLU A 75 -11.96 -4.01 -24.90
CA GLU A 75 -10.52 -4.27 -24.94
C GLU A 75 -9.74 -3.32 -24.03
N SER A 76 -10.10 -2.03 -24.02
CA SER A 76 -9.55 -1.04 -23.09
C SER A 76 -9.82 -1.42 -21.63
N PHE A 77 -11.02 -1.91 -21.31
CA PHE A 77 -11.34 -2.38 -19.96
C PHE A 77 -10.61 -3.68 -19.59
N GLN A 78 -10.43 -4.59 -20.54
CA GLN A 78 -9.69 -5.83 -20.34
C GLN A 78 -8.21 -5.56 -20.07
N SER A 79 -7.57 -4.70 -20.86
CA SER A 79 -6.16 -4.31 -20.65
C SER A 79 -5.92 -3.59 -19.32
N VAL A 80 -6.86 -2.74 -18.88
CA VAL A 80 -6.82 -2.16 -17.52
C VAL A 80 -6.99 -3.26 -16.47
N GLY A 81 -7.92 -4.20 -16.68
CA GLY A 81 -8.12 -5.35 -15.81
C GLY A 81 -6.86 -6.21 -15.67
N ASP A 82 -6.17 -6.47 -16.77
CA ASP A 82 -4.91 -7.23 -16.81
C ASP A 82 -3.79 -6.48 -16.08
N SER A 83 -3.65 -5.16 -16.32
CA SER A 83 -2.67 -4.31 -15.63
C SER A 83 -2.91 -4.26 -14.11
N VAL A 84 -4.18 -4.19 -13.69
CA VAL A 84 -4.57 -4.23 -12.27
C VAL A 84 -4.30 -5.62 -11.68
N LYS A 85 -4.55 -6.69 -12.44
CA LYS A 85 -4.29 -8.07 -11.99
C LYS A 85 -2.79 -8.32 -11.83
N GLU A 86 -1.97 -7.86 -12.76
CA GLU A 86 -0.51 -7.93 -12.67
C GLU A 86 0.01 -7.13 -11.46
N SER A 87 -0.46 -5.91 -11.28
CA SER A 87 -0.13 -5.07 -10.11
C SER A 87 -0.58 -5.73 -8.80
N SER A 88 -1.77 -6.35 -8.78
CA SER A 88 -2.28 -7.10 -7.63
C SER A 88 -1.41 -8.31 -7.32
N GLN A 89 -0.92 -9.01 -8.35
CA GLN A 89 -0.06 -10.19 -8.19
C GLN A 89 1.33 -9.81 -7.68
N ALA A 90 1.92 -8.72 -8.20
CA ALA A 90 3.17 -8.17 -7.67
C ALA A 90 3.05 -7.72 -6.20
N ILE A 91 1.91 -7.12 -5.81
CA ILE A 91 1.64 -6.76 -4.42
C ILE A 91 1.46 -8.02 -3.55
N ARG A 92 0.78 -9.06 -4.05
CA ARG A 92 0.61 -10.34 -3.33
C ARG A 92 1.94 -11.05 -3.11
N ASP A 93 2.83 -11.04 -4.10
CA ASP A 93 4.15 -11.68 -4.00
C ASP A 93 5.11 -10.87 -3.11
N GLY A 94 5.00 -9.54 -3.11
CA GLY A 94 5.77 -8.66 -2.23
C GLY A 94 5.26 -8.60 -0.78
N LEU A 95 3.98 -8.90 -0.57
CA LEU A 95 3.43 -9.13 0.76
C LEU A 95 3.77 -10.56 1.17
N ASP A 96 4.87 -10.72 1.91
CA ASP A 96 5.13 -11.96 2.64
C ASP A 96 3.93 -12.20 3.57
N LEU A 97 2.99 -13.05 3.15
CA LEU A 97 1.75 -13.38 3.87
C LEU A 97 2.00 -14.47 4.91
N ARG A 98 3.25 -14.93 5.06
CA ARG A 98 3.63 -15.88 6.10
C ARG A 98 3.27 -15.29 7.45
N PRO A 99 2.55 -16.03 8.28
CA PRO A 99 2.11 -15.50 9.54
C PRO A 99 3.29 -15.08 10.43
N ALA A 100 3.09 -14.08 11.28
CA ALA A 100 4.19 -13.39 12.00
C ALA A 100 5.08 -14.33 12.83
N TRP A 101 4.55 -15.49 13.26
CA TRP A 101 5.29 -16.52 13.98
C TRP A 101 6.34 -17.25 13.14
N GLU A 102 6.23 -17.21 11.81
CA GLU A 102 7.20 -17.82 10.88
C GLU A 102 8.35 -16.87 10.49
N ARG A 103 8.22 -15.59 10.84
CA ARG A 103 9.21 -14.53 10.60
C ARG A 103 10.10 -14.27 11.81
N LEU A 104 9.98 -15.08 12.85
CA LEU A 104 10.78 -14.92 14.04
C LEU A 104 12.24 -15.27 13.71
N PRO A 105 13.21 -14.42 14.07
CA PRO A 105 14.61 -14.79 13.97
C PRO A 105 14.83 -16.07 14.79
N GLN A 106 15.75 -16.93 14.33
CA GLN A 106 16.23 -18.08 15.10
C GLN A 106 16.40 -17.67 16.57
N GLN A 107 15.72 -18.37 17.47
CA GLN A 107 15.79 -18.07 18.89
C GLN A 107 17.23 -18.23 19.33
N ARG A 108 17.85 -17.11 19.73
CA ARG A 108 19.21 -17.06 20.25
C ARG A 108 19.25 -17.90 21.52
N THR A 109 20.20 -18.82 21.62
CA THR A 109 20.39 -19.62 22.84
C THR A 109 21.05 -18.77 23.91
N PRO A 110 20.93 -19.11 25.21
CA PRO A 110 21.64 -18.41 26.28
C PRO A 110 23.15 -18.29 26.02
N ALA A 111 23.74 -19.28 25.36
CA ALA A 111 25.14 -19.31 24.96
C ALA A 111 25.52 -18.19 23.97
N ASP A 112 24.61 -17.74 23.10
CA ASP A 112 24.84 -16.59 22.21
C ASP A 112 25.03 -15.28 22.97
N PHE A 113 24.57 -15.22 24.23
CA PHE A 113 24.74 -14.10 25.14
C PHE A 113 25.87 -14.32 26.15
N GLY A 114 26.64 -15.41 26.00
CA GLY A 114 27.70 -15.77 26.93
C GLY A 114 27.19 -16.26 28.27
N LEU A 115 25.95 -16.80 28.33
CA LEU A 115 25.35 -17.37 29.54
C LEU A 115 25.09 -18.88 29.39
N ASP A 116 25.32 -19.65 30.45
CA ASP A 116 24.97 -21.07 30.52
C ASP A 116 23.45 -21.25 30.65
N GLU A 117 22.97 -22.50 30.62
CA GLU A 117 21.54 -22.81 30.75
C GLU A 117 20.95 -22.40 32.12
N ALA A 118 21.80 -22.16 33.12
CA ALA A 118 21.42 -21.66 34.44
C ALA A 118 21.46 -20.11 34.53
N GLY A 119 21.79 -19.41 33.45
CA GLY A 119 21.87 -17.95 33.37
C GLY A 119 23.14 -17.35 33.98
N LYS A 120 24.16 -18.17 34.23
CA LYS A 120 25.47 -17.74 34.72
C LYS A 120 26.38 -17.44 33.53
N PRO A 121 27.28 -16.44 33.63
CA PRO A 121 28.24 -16.19 32.56
C PRO A 121 29.14 -17.43 32.33
N LEU A 122 29.31 -17.85 31.07
CA LEU A 122 30.26 -18.92 30.72
C LEU A 122 31.71 -18.57 31.06
N VAL A 123 32.00 -17.27 31.24
CA VAL A 123 33.29 -16.79 31.74
C VAL A 123 33.10 -16.48 33.22
N ASP A 124 33.43 -17.44 34.08
CA ASP A 124 33.58 -17.20 35.50
C ASP A 124 34.83 -16.34 35.72
N LEU A 125 34.61 -15.07 36.09
CA LEU A 125 35.68 -14.18 36.56
C LEU A 125 36.18 -14.57 37.97
N HIS A 126 35.74 -15.71 38.52
CA HIS A 126 36.07 -16.18 39.86
C HIS A 126 37.43 -16.87 39.98
N ASP A 127 38.09 -17.20 38.86
CA ASP A 127 39.46 -17.72 38.86
C ASP A 127 40.51 -16.64 38.47
N PHE A 128 40.12 -15.35 38.45
CA PHE A 128 41.12 -14.28 38.39
C PHE A 128 41.64 -13.99 39.80
N ASP A 129 42.60 -14.80 40.23
CA ASP A 129 43.45 -14.50 41.38
C ASP A 129 44.04 -13.08 41.19
N ALA A 130 43.66 -12.16 42.07
CA ALA A 130 44.01 -10.75 41.97
C ALA A 130 45.48 -10.44 42.32
N ASP A 131 46.31 -11.47 42.49
CA ASP A 131 47.64 -11.36 43.10
C ASP A 131 48.81 -11.44 42.10
N ASP A 132 48.55 -11.64 40.80
CA ASP A 132 49.63 -11.65 39.78
C ASP A 132 49.45 -10.52 38.75
N TYR A 133 49.78 -9.29 39.16
CA TYR A 133 49.98 -8.18 38.22
C TYR A 133 51.37 -8.28 37.55
N GLY A 134 51.50 -9.28 36.68
CA GLY A 134 52.52 -9.38 35.65
C GLY A 134 52.00 -8.84 34.32
N SER A 135 52.51 -7.68 33.94
CA SER A 135 52.51 -7.02 32.63
C SER A 135 51.98 -7.79 31.39
N ASP A 136 51.32 -7.00 30.53
CA ASP A 136 51.43 -7.09 29.06
C ASP A 136 50.50 -8.07 28.35
N TYR A 137 49.19 -7.81 28.41
CA TYR A 137 48.29 -8.20 27.33
C TYR A 137 47.36 -7.04 26.99
N GLY A 138 47.57 -6.48 25.80
CA GLY A 138 46.71 -5.46 25.19
C GLY A 138 45.30 -5.96 24.94
N LEU A 139 44.44 -5.89 25.97
CA LEU A 139 43.01 -6.09 25.84
C LEU A 139 42.38 -4.76 25.41
N ARG A 140 42.18 -4.67 24.09
CA ARG A 140 41.36 -3.66 23.42
C ARG A 140 40.11 -3.39 24.25
N HIS A 141 39.98 -2.15 24.72
CA HIS A 141 38.87 -1.64 25.52
C HIS A 141 37.51 -2.13 25.01
N ALA A 142 36.97 -3.18 25.63
CA ALA A 142 35.57 -3.51 25.50
C ALA A 142 34.79 -2.42 26.24
N PRO A 143 33.91 -1.66 25.56
CA PRO A 143 33.15 -0.61 26.24
C PRO A 143 32.30 -1.24 27.34
N PRO A 144 32.17 -0.57 28.51
CA PRO A 144 31.45 -1.14 29.65
C PRO A 144 30.01 -1.51 29.26
N PRO A 145 29.45 -2.60 29.82
CA PRO A 145 28.10 -3.03 29.50
C PRO A 145 27.11 -1.96 29.95
N VAL A 146 26.66 -1.16 28.99
CA VAL A 146 25.71 -0.08 29.25
C VAL A 146 24.34 -0.70 29.46
N SER A 147 23.72 -0.46 30.61
CA SER A 147 22.39 -0.99 30.93
C SER A 147 21.38 -0.67 29.82
N LEU A 148 20.45 -1.61 29.57
CA LEU A 148 19.40 -1.48 28.54
C LEU A 148 18.64 -0.15 28.66
N LYS A 149 18.39 0.31 29.88
CA LYS A 149 17.77 1.61 30.19
C LYS A 149 18.56 2.80 29.63
N ARG A 150 19.90 2.75 29.71
CA ARG A 150 20.78 3.82 29.23
C ARG A 150 20.91 3.80 27.70
N ARG A 151 20.91 2.62 27.06
CA ARG A 151 20.83 2.50 25.60
C ARG A 151 19.51 3.02 25.05
N ALA A 152 18.38 2.66 25.66
CA ALA A 152 17.06 3.17 25.27
C ALA A 152 16.94 4.70 25.41
N MET A 153 17.58 5.28 26.43
CA MET A 153 17.63 6.75 26.60
C MET A 153 18.49 7.46 25.54
N MET A 154 19.58 6.85 25.08
CA MET A 154 20.42 7.43 24.03
C MET A 154 19.71 7.46 22.68
N GLN A 155 18.98 6.39 22.33
CA GLN A 155 18.23 6.30 21.07
C GLN A 155 17.14 7.39 20.93
N ARG A 156 16.57 7.86 22.05
CA ARG A 156 15.57 8.96 22.05
C ARG A 156 16.16 10.35 21.80
N ARG A 157 17.47 10.56 22.02
CA ARG A 157 18.10 11.89 21.83
C ARG A 157 18.34 12.20 20.35
N ASP A 158 18.54 11.17 19.53
CA ASP A 158 18.83 11.31 18.10
C ASP A 158 17.60 11.54 17.22
N MET A 159 16.38 11.33 17.74
CA MET A 159 15.13 11.54 17.02
C MET A 159 14.60 12.98 17.06
N ARG A 160 15.43 13.97 17.38
CA ARG A 160 15.06 15.38 17.17
C ARG A 160 15.16 15.69 15.68
N PRO A 161 14.08 16.16 15.01
CA PRO A 161 14.12 16.47 13.59
C PRO A 161 15.19 17.53 13.32
N LYS A 162 16.22 17.16 12.54
CA LYS A 162 17.33 18.06 12.17
C LYS A 162 16.89 19.20 11.24
N TYR A 163 15.69 19.13 10.67
CA TYR A 163 15.16 20.13 9.75
C TYR A 163 14.09 20.99 10.41
N ARG A 164 14.40 22.29 10.61
CA ARG A 164 13.39 23.32 10.87
C ARG A 164 12.74 23.69 9.54
N THR A 165 11.44 23.44 9.40
CA THR A 165 10.65 23.95 8.29
C THR A 165 10.66 25.48 8.33
N ARG A 166 11.22 26.12 7.31
CA ARG A 166 11.09 27.58 7.12
C ARG A 166 9.78 27.84 6.37
N PRO A 167 8.82 28.58 6.93
CA PRO A 167 7.61 28.94 6.21
C PRO A 167 7.98 29.85 5.03
N ARG A 168 7.60 29.44 3.81
CA ARG A 168 7.73 30.30 2.62
C ARG A 168 6.45 31.11 2.51
N LEU A 169 6.55 32.40 2.83
CA LEU A 169 5.50 33.38 2.54
C LEU A 169 5.35 33.48 1.03
N SER A 170 4.21 33.02 0.49
CA SER A 170 3.88 33.22 -0.91
C SER A 170 3.46 34.67 -1.11
N VAL A 171 4.32 35.46 -1.75
CA VAL A 171 3.96 36.82 -2.16
C VAL A 171 3.09 36.70 -3.42
N ARG A 172 1.80 36.99 -3.26
CA ARG A 172 0.84 37.10 -4.36
C ARG A 172 1.23 38.32 -5.21
N LYS A 173 1.87 38.08 -6.36
CA LYS A 173 2.19 39.13 -7.33
C LYS A 173 0.88 39.67 -7.90
N GLY A 174 0.66 40.97 -7.73
CA GLY A 174 -0.56 41.67 -8.14
C GLY A 174 -0.77 41.65 -9.66
N GLN A 175 -2.03 41.52 -10.04
CA GLN A 175 -2.56 41.82 -11.36
C GLN A 175 -2.22 43.27 -11.73
N GLY A 176 -1.44 43.42 -12.81
CA GLY A 176 -1.38 44.65 -13.59
C GLY A 176 -2.53 44.68 -14.59
N ARG A 177 -3.05 45.88 -14.79
CA ARG A 177 -4.22 46.30 -15.58
C ARG A 177 -4.22 45.83 -17.03
#